data_AF-A0A194VUM8-F1
#
_entry.id   AF-A0A194VUM8-F1
#
_cell.length_a   1.000
_cell.length_b   1.000
_cell.length_c   1.000
_cell.angle_alpha   90.00
_cell.angle_beta   90.00
_cell.angle_gamma   90.00
#
_symmetry.space_group_name_H-M   'P 1'
#
loop_
_entity.id
_entity.type
_entity.pdbx_description
1 polymer ?
#
loop_
_entity_poly.entity_id
_entity_poly.type
_entity_poly.pdbx_seq_one_letter_code
_entity_poly.pdbx_strand_id
1 'polypeptide(L)'
;MDVIDDLLIYSEHVESSLRQENQHLRGQINDANLDLADATKSRRELQQRVKELEHQVGFVSMDNDHLKNYNPYVVVLIDGDGCHFKQDFVNRGIDGGKQAAYALRSAILTECHSHAGEIEVIAKVVANLGGLAKAMRRDGCLANEATLKDFTLGFSQGMASFDFVDVGHGKERTDTKIKGKSSGNKTLNFMLSPRLQRL
;
A
#
# COMPACT_ATOMS: atom_id res chain seq x y z
N MET A 1 37.05 -89.21 29.12
CA MET A 1 35.92 -88.42 28.62
C MET A 1 35.62 -88.90 27.22
N ASP A 2 34.36 -89.20 26.93
CA ASP A 2 33.92 -89.71 25.63
C ASP A 2 33.67 -88.55 24.66
N VAL A 3 34.13 -88.70 23.42
CA VAL A 3 33.97 -87.72 22.32
C VAL A 3 32.51 -87.33 22.06
N ILE A 4 31.57 -88.20 22.45
CA ILE A 4 30.13 -87.97 22.35
C ILE A 4 29.66 -86.89 23.32
N ASP A 5 30.18 -86.87 24.56
CA ASP A 5 29.81 -85.86 25.56
C ASP A 5 30.32 -84.48 25.14
N ASP A 6 31.55 -84.39 24.64
CA ASP A 6 32.13 -83.13 24.14
C ASP A 6 31.34 -82.57 22.95
N LEU A 7 30.88 -83.44 22.04
CA LEU A 7 30.04 -83.06 20.90
C LEU A 7 28.67 -82.54 21.36
N LEU A 8 28.08 -83.18 22.38
CA LEU A 8 26.78 -82.79 22.92
C LEU A 8 26.85 -81.40 23.57
N ILE A 9 27.90 -81.16 24.38
CA ILE A 9 28.16 -79.88 25.03
C ILE A 9 28.38 -78.77 23.99
N TYR A 10 29.16 -79.05 22.95
CA TYR A 10 29.38 -78.10 21.86
C TYR A 10 28.08 -77.77 21.12
N SER A 11 27.27 -78.77 20.79
CA SER A 11 25.98 -78.58 20.13
C SER A 11 25.02 -77.74 20.98
N GLU A 12 24.94 -78.02 22.28
CA GLU A 12 24.11 -77.26 23.21
C GLU A 12 24.57 -75.80 23.33
N HIS A 13 25.89 -75.57 23.35
CA HIS A 13 26.46 -74.23 23.38
C HIS A 13 26.17 -73.43 22.11
N VAL A 14 26.30 -74.05 20.93
CA VAL A 14 25.98 -73.42 19.63
C VAL A 14 24.49 -73.11 19.53
N GLU A 15 23.62 -74.05 19.93
CA GLU A 15 22.18 -73.83 19.91
C GLU A 15 21.77 -72.68 20.85
N SER A 16 22.34 -72.65 22.06
CA SER A 16 22.12 -71.57 23.03
C SER A 16 22.56 -70.21 22.47
N SER A 17 23.74 -70.15 21.86
CA SER A 17 24.27 -68.92 21.24
C SER A 17 23.37 -68.43 20.10
N LEU A 18 22.95 -69.33 19.20
CA LEU A 18 22.05 -69.00 18.08
C LEU A 18 20.66 -68.55 18.55
N ARG A 19 20.14 -69.14 19.64
CA ARG A 19 18.87 -68.70 20.25
C ARG A 19 19.00 -67.29 20.83
N GLN A 20 20.11 -67.01 21.51
CA GLN A 20 20.37 -65.72 22.12
C GLN A 20 20.53 -64.62 21.07
N GLU A 21 21.27 -64.91 19.99
CA GLU A 21 21.41 -64.00 18.84
C GLU A 21 20.08 -63.77 18.12
N ASN A 22 19.27 -64.82 17.89
CA ASN A 22 17.94 -64.67 17.31
C ASN A 22 17.03 -63.78 18.18
N GLN A 23 17.09 -63.96 19.50
CA GLN A 23 16.31 -63.13 20.42
C GLN A 23 16.77 -61.67 20.37
N HIS A 24 18.08 -61.43 20.29
CA HIS A 24 18.65 -60.09 20.15
C HIS A 24 18.24 -59.42 18.83
N LEU A 25 18.39 -60.11 17.71
CA LEU A 25 18.00 -59.61 16.39
C LEU A 25 16.50 -59.31 16.30
N ARG A 26 15.65 -60.16 16.90
CA ARG A 26 14.20 -59.90 17.00
C ARG A 26 13.90 -58.64 17.81
N GLY A 27 14.65 -58.39 18.88
CA GLY A 27 14.58 -57.15 19.64
C GLY A 27 14.94 -55.94 18.79
N GLN A 28 16.09 -55.98 18.11
CA GLN A 28 16.53 -54.90 17.22
C GLN A 28 15.53 -54.59 16.10
N ILE A 29 14.95 -55.63 15.48
CA ILE A 29 13.92 -55.46 14.45
C ILE A 29 12.67 -54.78 15.03
N ASN A 30 12.25 -55.17 16.23
CA ASN A 30 11.11 -54.55 16.89
C ASN A 30 11.36 -53.07 17.17
N ASP A 31 12.52 -52.72 17.72
CA ASP A 31 12.89 -51.35 18.04
C ASP A 31 13.00 -50.49 16.76
N ALA A 32 13.66 -51.01 15.72
CA ALA A 32 13.76 -50.33 14.43
C ALA A 32 12.39 -50.11 13.76
N ASN A 33 11.45 -51.05 13.93
CA ASN A 33 10.08 -50.88 13.43
C ASN A 33 9.32 -49.78 14.18
N LEU A 34 9.52 -49.65 15.50
CA LEU A 34 8.93 -48.58 16.30
C LEU A 34 9.47 -47.21 15.88
N ASP A 35 10.79 -47.09 15.72
CA ASP A 35 11.44 -45.85 15.26
C ASP A 35 10.99 -45.46 13.85
N LEU A 36 10.89 -46.43 12.94
CA LEU A 36 10.40 -46.19 11.58
C LEU A 36 8.95 -45.69 11.58
N ALA A 37 8.10 -46.25 12.45
CA ALA A 37 6.72 -45.82 12.58
C ALA A 37 6.62 -44.37 13.08
N ASP A 38 7.40 -44.01 14.10
CA ASP A 38 7.43 -42.65 14.65
C ASP A 38 7.98 -41.64 13.64
N ALA A 39 9.11 -41.95 13.00
CA ALA A 39 9.69 -41.11 11.95
C ALA A 39 8.74 -40.91 10.76
N THR A 40 8.01 -41.97 10.38
CA THR A 40 7.01 -41.89 9.30
C THR A 40 5.83 -41.00 9.69
N LYS A 41 5.37 -41.08 10.93
CA LYS A 41 4.29 -40.23 11.45
C LYS A 41 4.73 -38.76 11.49
N SER A 42 5.88 -38.48 12.08
CA SER A 42 6.46 -37.13 12.18
C SER A 42 6.66 -36.49 10.81
N ARG A 43 7.21 -37.26 9.84
CA ARG A 43 7.36 -36.79 8.45
C ARG A 43 6.04 -36.40 7.82
N ARG A 44 4.97 -37.18 8.02
CA ARG A 44 3.64 -36.87 7.46
C ARG A 44 3.06 -35.60 8.07
N GLU A 45 3.19 -35.42 9.38
CA GLU A 45 2.73 -34.20 10.07
C GLU A 45 3.49 -32.96 9.58
N LEU A 46 4.81 -33.03 9.43
CA LEU A 46 5.62 -31.94 8.89
C LEU A 46 5.25 -31.61 7.44
N GLN A 47 5.04 -32.61 6.59
CA GLN A 47 4.60 -32.41 5.20
C GLN A 47 3.26 -31.70 5.13
N GLN A 48 2.32 -32.02 6.02
CA GLN A 48 1.03 -31.35 6.08
C GLN A 48 1.18 -29.88 6.50
N ARG A 49 1.98 -29.59 7.53
CA ARG A 49 2.24 -28.21 7.96
C ARG A 49 2.95 -27.38 6.88
N VAL A 50 3.90 -27.97 6.17
CA VAL A 50 4.57 -27.31 5.03
C VAL A 50 3.54 -26.94 3.97
N LYS A 51 2.65 -27.86 3.58
CA LYS A 51 1.60 -27.59 2.60
C LYS A 51 0.63 -26.49 3.05
N GLU A 52 0.25 -26.48 4.32
CA GLU A 52 -0.60 -25.43 4.90
C GLU A 52 0.09 -24.06 4.89
N LEU A 53 1.37 -24.01 5.26
CA LEU A 53 2.17 -22.78 5.22
C LEU A 53 2.40 -22.30 3.79
N GLU A 54 2.69 -23.20 2.85
CA GLU A 54 2.82 -22.87 1.42
C GLU A 54 1.53 -22.26 0.87
N HIS A 55 0.38 -22.81 1.23
CA HIS A 55 -0.91 -22.23 0.85
C HIS A 55 -1.12 -20.84 1.47
N GLN A 56 -0.79 -20.67 2.74
CA GLN A 56 -0.90 -19.38 3.43
C GLN A 56 0.04 -18.32 2.81
N VAL A 57 1.29 -18.70 2.50
CA VAL A 57 2.26 -17.83 1.82
C VAL A 57 1.78 -17.49 0.42
N GLY A 58 1.21 -18.44 -0.32
CA GLY A 58 0.61 -18.19 -1.63
C GLY A 58 -0.50 -17.13 -1.57
N PHE A 59 -1.42 -17.24 -0.61
CA PHE A 59 -2.48 -16.26 -0.40
C PHE A 59 -1.93 -14.85 -0.09
N VAL A 60 -0.99 -14.75 0.85
CA VAL A 60 -0.37 -13.46 1.21
C VAL A 60 0.42 -12.85 0.05
N SER A 61 1.08 -13.67 -0.77
CA SER A 61 1.80 -13.19 -1.95
C SER A 61 0.85 -12.62 -3.00
N MET A 62 -0.29 -13.28 -3.25
CA MET A 62 -1.31 -12.80 -4.18
C MET A 62 -1.94 -11.48 -3.71
N ASP A 63 -2.25 -11.35 -2.43
CA ASP A 63 -2.76 -10.10 -1.85
C ASP A 63 -1.74 -8.97 -1.98
N ASN A 64 -0.45 -9.25 -1.75
CA ASN A 64 0.61 -8.27 -1.94
C ASN A 64 0.78 -7.86 -3.40
N ASP A 65 0.68 -8.78 -4.35
CA ASP A 65 0.77 -8.44 -5.78
C ASP A 65 -0.44 -7.62 -6.24
N HIS A 66 -1.63 -7.89 -5.70
CA HIS A 66 -2.81 -7.05 -5.91
C HIS A 66 -2.62 -5.64 -5.33
N LEU A 67 -1.99 -5.52 -4.17
CA LEU A 67 -1.71 -4.23 -3.53
C LEU A 67 -0.62 -3.45 -4.29
N LYS A 68 0.42 -4.13 -4.79
CA LYS A 68 1.48 -3.53 -5.62
C LYS A 68 1.00 -3.06 -6.99
N ASN A 69 -0.03 -3.71 -7.54
CA ASN A 69 -0.64 -3.33 -8.81
C ASN A 69 -1.71 -2.22 -8.65
N TYR A 70 -2.03 -1.79 -7.43
CA TYR A 70 -2.77 -0.57 -7.20
C TYR A 70 -1.79 0.61 -7.27
N ASN A 71 -2.00 1.55 -8.20
CA ASN A 71 -1.36 2.86 -8.14
C ASN A 71 -2.22 3.75 -7.24
N PRO A 72 -1.90 3.89 -5.93
CA PRO A 72 -2.77 4.62 -5.02
C PRO A 72 -2.83 6.08 -5.45
N TYR A 73 -4.03 6.67 -5.41
CA TYR A 73 -4.20 8.06 -5.82
C TYR A 73 -5.08 8.84 -4.84
N VAL A 74 -4.83 10.14 -4.77
CA VAL A 74 -5.63 11.11 -4.02
C VAL A 74 -6.21 12.11 -5.00
N VAL A 75 -7.55 12.24 -5.01
CA VAL A 75 -8.24 13.28 -5.78
C VAL A 75 -8.63 14.41 -4.85
N VAL A 76 -8.26 15.64 -5.22
CA VAL A 76 -8.64 16.87 -4.53
C VAL A 76 -9.48 17.73 -5.47
N LEU A 77 -10.70 18.05 -5.05
CA LEU A 77 -11.59 18.98 -5.74
C LEU A 77 -11.68 20.27 -4.91
N ILE A 78 -11.29 21.39 -5.50
CA ILE A 78 -11.21 22.69 -4.82
C ILE A 78 -12.24 23.61 -5.44
N ASP A 79 -13.11 24.18 -4.59
CA ASP A 79 -13.93 25.33 -4.98
C ASP A 79 -13.05 26.58 -5.04
N GLY A 80 -12.76 27.03 -6.26
CA GLY A 80 -11.90 28.17 -6.52
C GLY A 80 -12.59 29.52 -6.36
N ASP A 81 -13.93 29.58 -6.27
CA ASP A 81 -14.64 30.84 -6.05
C ASP A 81 -14.51 31.33 -4.60
N GLY A 82 -14.43 30.40 -3.64
CA GLY A 82 -14.17 30.67 -2.22
C GLY A 82 -12.70 30.62 -1.80
N CYS A 83 -11.80 30.21 -2.70
CA CYS A 83 -10.39 29.97 -2.38
C CYS A 83 -9.50 31.16 -2.75
N HIS A 84 -8.96 31.84 -1.73
CA HIS A 84 -7.96 32.89 -1.93
C HIS A 84 -6.57 32.27 -2.07
N PHE A 85 -6.10 32.15 -3.32
CA PHE A 85 -4.70 31.79 -3.58
C PHE A 85 -3.77 32.86 -2.99
N LYS A 86 -2.59 32.45 -2.51
CA LYS A 86 -1.59 33.41 -2.01
C LYS A 86 -1.29 34.43 -3.10
N GLN A 87 -1.43 35.70 -2.77
CA GLN A 87 -1.30 36.79 -3.74
C GLN A 87 0.08 36.78 -4.41
N ASP A 88 1.14 36.41 -3.70
CA ASP A 88 2.49 36.24 -4.25
C ASP A 88 2.61 35.18 -5.35
N PHE A 89 1.80 34.12 -5.29
CA PHE A 89 1.73 33.16 -6.40
C PHE A 89 0.94 33.74 -7.56
N VAL A 90 -0.22 34.34 -7.30
CA VAL A 90 -1.05 34.92 -8.36
C VAL A 90 -0.28 36.00 -9.12
N ASN A 91 0.39 36.91 -8.42
CA ASN A 91 1.14 38.03 -9.01
C ASN A 91 2.31 37.59 -9.90
N ARG A 92 2.80 36.36 -9.74
CA ARG A 92 3.88 35.80 -10.56
C ARG A 92 3.37 35.05 -11.79
N GLY A 93 2.07 35.11 -12.09
CA GLY A 93 1.48 34.52 -13.29
C GLY A 93 1.84 33.03 -13.42
N ILE A 94 2.32 32.63 -14.59
CA ILE A 94 2.64 31.24 -14.93
C ILE A 94 3.56 30.58 -13.90
N ASP A 95 4.65 31.25 -13.52
CA ASP A 95 5.63 30.66 -12.59
C ASP A 95 5.06 30.48 -11.19
N GLY A 96 4.25 31.45 -10.75
CA GLY A 96 3.55 31.35 -9.48
C GLY A 96 2.48 30.25 -9.48
N GLY A 97 1.78 30.05 -10.60
CA GLY A 97 0.85 28.94 -10.81
C GLY A 97 1.53 27.58 -10.66
N LYS A 98 2.68 27.38 -11.34
CA LYS A 98 3.46 26.16 -11.23
C LYS A 98 3.89 25.90 -9.79
N GLN A 99 4.42 26.92 -9.11
CA GLN A 99 4.84 26.80 -7.71
C GLN A 99 3.68 26.48 -6.78
N ALA A 100 2.49 27.04 -7.00
CA ALA A 100 1.29 26.72 -6.24
C ALA A 100 0.88 25.24 -6.41
N ALA A 101 0.97 24.68 -7.62
CA ALA A 101 0.73 23.26 -7.87
C ALA A 101 1.73 22.37 -7.10
N TYR A 102 3.03 22.69 -7.15
CA TYR A 102 4.06 21.99 -6.38
C TYR A 102 3.81 22.06 -4.87
N ALA A 103 3.48 23.25 -4.36
CA ALA A 103 3.19 23.44 -2.95
C ALA A 103 1.97 22.64 -2.48
N LEU A 104 0.90 22.61 -3.29
CA LEU A 104 -0.30 21.84 -2.99
C LEU A 104 0.00 20.33 -2.95
N ARG A 105 0.70 19.80 -3.96
CA ARG A 105 1.12 18.38 -3.95
C ARG A 105 1.98 18.05 -2.73
N SER A 106 2.98 18.87 -2.43
CA SER A 106 3.87 18.66 -1.28
C SER A 106 3.10 18.63 0.03
N ALA A 107 2.13 19.53 0.21
CA ALA A 107 1.29 19.58 1.40
C ALA A 107 0.43 18.30 1.53
N ILE A 108 -0.24 17.88 0.45
CA ILE A 108 -1.04 16.65 0.43
C ILE A 108 -0.18 15.43 0.78
N LEU A 109 0.99 15.29 0.15
CA LEU A 109 1.88 14.16 0.41
C LEU A 109 2.44 14.13 1.83
N THR A 110 2.65 15.30 2.44
CA THR A 110 3.09 15.40 3.85
C THR A 110 2.04 14.81 4.79
N GLU A 111 0.75 15.06 4.52
CA GLU A 111 -0.36 14.48 5.27
C GLU A 111 -0.54 12.96 5.03
N CYS A 112 -0.04 12.45 3.90
CA CYS A 112 -0.10 11.02 3.56
C CYS A 112 1.01 10.17 4.20
N HIS A 113 1.90 10.78 5.02
CA HIS A 113 2.97 10.14 5.77
C HIS A 113 3.76 9.09 4.95
N SER A 114 3.53 7.79 5.20
CA SER A 114 4.34 6.66 4.75
C SER A 114 4.17 6.25 3.29
N HIS A 115 3.23 6.84 2.55
CA HIS A 115 2.94 6.48 1.14
C HIS A 115 3.26 7.63 0.15
N ALA A 116 3.97 8.66 0.61
CA ALA A 116 4.18 9.90 -0.17
C ALA A 116 4.93 9.71 -1.51
N GLY A 117 5.72 8.63 -1.66
CA GLY A 117 6.46 8.33 -2.89
C GLY A 117 5.67 7.56 -3.94
N GLU A 118 4.60 6.87 -3.53
CA GLU A 118 3.84 5.93 -4.34
C GLU A 118 2.43 6.44 -4.69
N ILE A 119 2.01 7.55 -4.07
CA ILE A 119 0.69 8.14 -4.29
C ILE A 119 0.70 9.15 -5.43
N GLU A 120 -0.14 8.92 -6.42
CA GLU A 120 -0.48 9.92 -7.44
C GLU A 120 -1.46 10.96 -6.87
N VAL A 121 -1.16 12.24 -7.02
CA VAL A 121 -2.05 13.33 -6.59
C VAL A 121 -2.70 13.93 -7.82
N ILE A 122 -4.03 13.97 -7.82
CA ILE A 122 -4.86 14.57 -8.87
C ILE A 122 -5.59 15.75 -8.23
N ALA A 123 -5.44 16.95 -8.78
CA ALA A 123 -6.10 18.14 -8.26
C ALA A 123 -6.91 18.85 -9.33
N LYS A 124 -8.16 19.21 -9.02
CA LYS A 124 -8.98 20.06 -9.88
C LYS A 124 -9.50 21.24 -9.09
N VAL A 125 -9.11 22.44 -9.51
CA VAL A 125 -9.71 23.68 -9.04
C VAL A 125 -10.83 24.04 -10.01
N VAL A 126 -12.01 24.35 -9.49
CA VAL A 126 -13.16 24.74 -10.30
C VAL A 126 -13.60 26.12 -9.86
N ALA A 127 -13.57 27.10 -10.76
CA ALA A 127 -13.95 28.48 -10.45
C ALA A 127 -14.64 29.14 -11.65
N ASN A 128 -15.40 30.19 -11.40
CA ASN A 128 -15.80 31.16 -12.42
C ASN A 128 -14.71 32.24 -12.50
N LEU A 129 -13.77 32.09 -13.44
CA LEU A 129 -12.61 32.99 -13.52
C LEU A 129 -13.01 34.45 -13.73
N GLY A 130 -14.07 34.69 -14.52
CA GLY A 130 -14.58 36.04 -14.74
C GLY A 130 -15.16 36.68 -13.47
N GLY A 131 -15.81 35.89 -12.61
CA GLY A 131 -16.30 36.33 -11.31
C GLY A 131 -15.16 36.57 -10.33
N LEU A 132 -14.26 35.58 -10.21
CA LEU A 132 -13.09 35.63 -9.33
C LEU A 132 -12.19 36.82 -9.66
N ALA A 133 -11.89 37.07 -10.94
CA ALA A 133 -11.02 38.19 -11.32
C ALA A 133 -11.62 39.56 -10.99
N LYS A 134 -12.95 39.72 -11.16
CA LYS A 134 -13.67 40.93 -10.75
C LYS A 134 -13.63 41.14 -9.25
N ALA A 135 -13.84 40.07 -8.47
CA ALA A 135 -13.77 40.12 -7.01
C ALA A 135 -12.36 40.48 -6.54
N MET A 136 -11.33 39.79 -7.03
CA MET A 136 -9.95 40.06 -6.65
C MET A 136 -9.47 41.46 -7.05
N ARG A 137 -9.95 42.01 -8.18
CA ARG A 137 -9.64 43.40 -8.56
C ARG A 137 -10.29 44.39 -7.58
N ARG A 138 -11.57 44.19 -7.24
CA ARG A 138 -12.30 45.06 -6.29
C ARG A 138 -11.61 45.10 -4.94
N ASP A 139 -11.06 43.98 -4.50
CA ASP A 139 -10.42 43.84 -3.19
C ASP A 139 -8.93 44.27 -3.23
N GLY A 140 -8.44 44.78 -4.36
CA GLY A 140 -7.05 45.27 -4.52
C GLY A 140 -6.00 44.16 -4.66
N CYS A 141 -6.44 42.90 -4.72
CA CYS A 141 -5.58 41.72 -4.74
C CYS A 141 -5.02 41.39 -6.14
N LEU A 142 -5.61 41.95 -7.20
CA LEU A 142 -5.24 41.64 -8.59
C LEU A 142 -5.08 42.92 -9.42
N ALA A 143 -3.87 43.13 -9.94
CA ALA A 143 -3.56 44.28 -10.80
C ALA A 143 -4.15 44.14 -12.21
N ASN A 144 -4.08 42.94 -12.79
CA ASN A 144 -4.56 42.66 -14.14
C ASN A 144 -5.21 41.27 -14.23
N GLU A 145 -6.33 41.16 -14.97
CA GLU A 145 -7.01 39.89 -15.23
C GLU A 145 -6.13 38.90 -15.99
N ALA A 146 -5.21 39.38 -16.84
CA ALA A 146 -4.27 38.52 -17.55
C ALA A 146 -3.36 37.76 -16.56
N THR A 147 -2.97 38.39 -15.46
CA THR A 147 -2.11 37.77 -14.44
C THR A 147 -2.81 36.58 -13.78
N LEU A 148 -4.12 36.67 -13.51
CA LEU A 148 -4.88 35.53 -12.98
C LEU A 148 -4.99 34.41 -14.02
N LYS A 149 -5.18 34.74 -15.29
CA LYS A 149 -5.20 33.74 -16.38
C LYS A 149 -3.86 33.02 -16.49
N ASP A 150 -2.76 33.77 -16.49
CA ASP A 150 -1.40 33.24 -16.50
C ASP A 150 -1.15 32.33 -15.30
N PHE A 151 -1.62 32.73 -14.11
CA PHE A 151 -1.56 31.90 -12.92
C PHE A 151 -2.32 30.58 -13.08
N THR A 152 -3.58 30.63 -13.55
CA THR A 152 -4.37 29.40 -13.74
C THR A 152 -3.75 28.47 -14.79
N LEU A 153 -3.20 29.04 -15.86
CA LEU A 153 -2.48 28.29 -16.88
C LEU A 153 -1.22 27.64 -16.29
N GLY A 154 -0.44 28.39 -15.52
CA GLY A 154 0.74 27.88 -14.83
C GLY A 154 0.42 26.77 -13.84
N PHE A 155 -0.70 26.86 -13.13
CA PHE A 155 -1.16 25.82 -12.22
C PHE A 155 -1.45 24.51 -12.96
N SER A 156 -2.24 24.56 -14.04
CA SER A 156 -2.54 23.38 -14.86
C SER A 156 -1.29 22.81 -15.56
N GLN A 157 -0.33 23.65 -15.92
CA GLN A 157 0.94 23.22 -16.53
C GLN A 157 1.96 22.70 -15.51
N GLY A 158 1.81 23.04 -14.23
CA GLY A 158 2.76 22.66 -13.18
C GLY A 158 2.85 21.16 -12.98
N MET A 159 1.74 20.44 -13.19
CA MET A 159 1.67 18.98 -13.09
C MET A 159 0.61 18.42 -14.03
N ALA A 160 0.91 17.31 -14.71
CA ALA A 160 -0.01 16.69 -15.67
C ALA A 160 -1.36 16.27 -15.06
N SER A 161 -1.38 15.93 -13.77
CA SER A 161 -2.58 15.51 -13.03
C SER A 161 -3.34 16.69 -12.39
N PHE A 162 -2.92 17.93 -12.63
CA PHE A 162 -3.49 19.14 -12.05
C PHE A 162 -4.22 19.94 -13.12
N ASP A 163 -5.36 20.50 -12.76
CA ASP A 163 -6.20 21.22 -13.70
C ASP A 163 -6.97 22.36 -13.02
N PHE A 164 -7.10 23.47 -13.73
CA PHE A 164 -7.87 24.63 -13.33
C PHE A 164 -8.99 24.83 -14.34
N VAL A 165 -10.21 24.56 -13.89
CA VAL A 165 -11.40 24.53 -14.74
C VAL A 165 -12.20 25.80 -14.55
N ASP A 166 -12.24 26.63 -15.59
CA ASP A 166 -13.19 27.74 -15.69
C ASP A 166 -14.58 27.20 -16.05
N VAL A 167 -15.58 27.42 -15.19
CA VAL A 167 -16.97 27.04 -15.48
C VAL A 167 -17.77 28.15 -16.16
N GLY A 168 -17.19 29.34 -16.31
CA GLY A 168 -17.83 30.50 -16.91
C GLY A 168 -19.01 31.01 -16.09
N HIS A 169 -19.93 31.73 -16.73
CA HIS A 169 -21.08 32.34 -16.06
C HIS A 169 -22.21 31.34 -15.78
N GLY A 170 -22.55 31.16 -14.49
CA GLY A 170 -23.69 30.37 -14.01
C GLY A 170 -23.50 29.92 -12.55
N LYS A 171 -24.29 30.48 -11.63
CA LYS A 171 -24.13 30.40 -10.16
C LYS A 171 -24.25 28.99 -9.54
N GLU A 172 -24.68 27.98 -10.30
CA GLU A 172 -24.94 26.60 -9.84
C GLU A 172 -23.98 25.54 -10.41
N ARG A 173 -22.97 25.91 -11.21
CA ARG A 173 -22.13 24.93 -11.94
C ARG A 173 -20.94 24.39 -11.15
N THR A 174 -20.40 25.16 -10.20
CA THR A 174 -19.32 24.73 -9.28
C THR A 174 -19.84 23.65 -8.33
N ASP A 175 -20.93 23.94 -7.61
CA ASP A 175 -21.57 23.03 -6.65
C ASP A 175 -22.02 21.71 -7.30
N THR A 176 -22.60 21.78 -8.50
CA THR A 176 -23.09 20.58 -9.22
C THR A 176 -21.95 19.66 -9.67
N LYS A 177 -20.76 20.20 -10.00
CA LYS A 177 -19.59 19.39 -10.42
C LYS A 177 -18.89 18.70 -9.25
N ILE A 178 -18.88 19.31 -8.06
CA ILE A 178 -18.21 18.76 -6.87
C ILE A 178 -19.07 17.66 -6.22
N LYS A 179 -20.41 17.80 -6.23
CA LYS A 179 -21.33 16.89 -5.54
C LYS A 179 -21.46 15.50 -6.20
N GLY A 180 -21.13 15.35 -7.48
CA GLY A 180 -21.37 14.12 -8.25
C GLY A 180 -20.30 13.02 -8.17
N LYS A 181 -19.20 13.18 -7.42
CA LYS A 181 -18.04 12.25 -7.46
C LYS A 181 -17.56 11.72 -6.09
N SER A 182 -18.40 11.77 -5.07
CA SER A 182 -18.06 11.29 -3.72
C SER A 182 -18.51 9.83 -3.52
N SER A 183 -17.79 8.87 -4.09
CA SER A 183 -17.88 7.46 -3.68
C SER A 183 -16.47 6.94 -3.42
N GLY A 184 -16.03 7.08 -2.16
CA GLY A 184 -14.72 6.64 -1.68
C GLY A 184 -14.21 7.57 -0.57
N ASN A 185 -14.34 7.14 0.67
CA ASN A 185 -14.01 7.88 1.89
C ASN A 185 -12.59 8.48 1.91
N LYS A 186 -12.51 9.82 1.94
CA LYS A 186 -11.89 10.68 2.97
C LYS A 186 -11.95 12.13 2.46
N THR A 187 -13.00 12.87 2.83
CA THR A 187 -13.04 14.32 2.64
C THR A 187 -12.04 14.95 3.62
N LEU A 188 -10.82 15.20 3.16
CA LEU A 188 -9.89 16.08 3.86
C LEU A 188 -10.47 17.49 3.75
N ASN A 189 -11.20 17.93 4.78
CA ASN A 189 -11.47 19.34 5.02
C ASN A 189 -10.12 20.04 5.20
N PHE A 190 -9.48 20.44 4.10
CA PHE A 190 -8.38 21.41 4.08
C PHE A 190 -8.94 22.80 4.41
N MET A 191 -9.59 22.94 5.58
CA MET A 191 -9.70 24.23 6.23
C MET A 191 -8.31 24.55 6.77
N LEU A 192 -7.67 25.49 6.09
CA LEU A 192 -6.51 26.27 6.53
C LEU A 192 -6.43 26.30 8.06
N SER A 193 -5.33 25.78 8.61
CA SER A 193 -5.11 25.88 10.05
C SER A 193 -5.15 27.36 10.49
N PRO A 194 -5.72 27.69 11.67
CA PRO A 194 -5.83 29.07 12.17
C PRO A 194 -4.50 29.82 12.27
N ARG A 195 -3.35 29.11 12.21
CA ARG A 195 -2.01 29.68 12.30
C ARG A 195 -1.60 30.51 11.08
N LEU A 196 -2.31 30.43 9.95
CA LEU A 196 -2.05 31.27 8.77
C LEU A 196 -2.96 32.52 8.65
N GLN A 197 -3.79 32.81 9.66
CA GLN A 197 -4.60 34.05 9.70
C GLN A 197 -3.90 35.24 10.41
N ARG A 198 -2.66 35.05 10.88
CA ARG A 198 -1.84 36.14 11.43
C ARG A 198 -0.46 36.12 10.80
N LEU A 199 -0.40 36.48 9.52
CA LEU A 199 0.72 37.15 8.86
C LEU A 199 0.13 37.89 7.65
#